data_AF-A0A9C7QAJ6-F1
#
_entry.id   AF-A0A9C7QAJ6-F1
#
_cell.length_a   1.000
_cell.length_b   1.000
_cell.length_c   1.000
_cell.angle_alpha   90.00
_cell.angle_beta   90.00
_cell.angle_gamma   90.00
#
_symmetry.space_group_name_H-M   'P 1'
#
loop_
_entity.id
_entity.type
_entity.pdbx_description
1 polymer ?
#
loop_
_entity_poly.entity_id
_entity_poly.type
_entity_poly.pdbx_seq_one_letter_code
_entity_poly.pdbx_strand_id
1 'polypeptide(L)'
;MDETEPVEAADRMDPTHRAKLALQCCETRHAPDSRVAVFDVTPAGRESNGDELVLRGSVSTSRHEREACEAVERATGRTTTSDLTVLESLRTEKTVARSVVPVRGDADDEGEQVTQVLYGARVAVFDRDGDWARVFTPDGYLGWVDVDALAEMEVEDANAVVARDTTTTEGETVYAGTPCKVEDDTETTAVFRTGERVASADGAIQRPPENPTGDDIVEITREYLGTEYDWGGMTSDGIDCSGLAWISYRVNGLVLPRDADQQRAMGESVERDDLRPGDLLFFPGHVAISLGGDEYVHAYGGAEAVVINSLDPESDSYIPDLDEKFELARRLI
;
A
#
# COMPACT_ATOMS: atom_id res chain seq x y z
N MET A 1 -5.03 -4.46 -58.50
CA MET A 1 -4.41 -3.76 -57.38
C MET A 1 -5.46 -2.80 -56.88
N ASP A 2 -6.22 -3.20 -55.86
CA ASP A 2 -6.44 -2.39 -54.66
C ASP A 2 -7.44 -3.04 -53.70
N GLU A 3 -6.92 -3.33 -52.51
CA GLU A 3 -7.50 -2.98 -51.21
C GLU A 3 -8.85 -3.58 -50.78
N THR A 4 -8.91 -4.92 -50.69
CA THR A 4 -9.92 -5.61 -49.86
C THR A 4 -9.31 -6.62 -48.87
N GLU A 5 -8.16 -6.31 -48.26
CA GLU A 5 -7.53 -7.17 -47.24
C GLU A 5 -7.15 -6.41 -45.96
N PRO A 6 -8.14 -5.97 -45.16
CA PRO A 6 -7.95 -6.02 -43.70
C PRO A 6 -8.99 -6.89 -42.99
N VAL A 7 -10.13 -7.20 -43.63
CA VAL A 7 -11.28 -7.86 -42.99
C VAL A 7 -11.17 -9.39 -43.02
N GLU A 8 -10.47 -9.98 -43.99
CA GLU A 8 -10.33 -11.45 -44.10
C GLU A 8 -9.31 -12.08 -43.14
N ALA A 9 -8.48 -11.28 -42.47
CA ALA A 9 -7.47 -11.79 -41.52
C ALA A 9 -8.06 -12.11 -40.13
N ALA A 10 -9.06 -11.35 -39.67
CA ALA A 10 -9.70 -11.54 -38.36
C ALA A 10 -10.60 -12.79 -38.30
N ASP A 11 -11.09 -13.27 -39.45
CA ASP A 11 -11.98 -14.43 -39.56
C ASP A 11 -11.23 -15.77 -39.75
N ARG A 12 -9.89 -15.72 -39.86
CA ARG A 12 -9.02 -16.91 -39.94
C ARG A 12 -8.34 -17.28 -38.61
N MET A 13 -8.51 -16.48 -37.56
CA MET A 13 -7.93 -16.78 -36.25
C MET A 13 -8.75 -17.84 -35.49
N ASP A 14 -8.05 -18.83 -34.95
CA ASP A 14 -8.64 -19.84 -34.08
C ASP A 14 -9.38 -19.17 -32.89
N PRO A 15 -10.60 -19.61 -32.54
CA PRO A 15 -11.38 -19.03 -31.44
C PRO A 15 -10.61 -18.98 -30.11
N THR A 16 -9.72 -19.94 -29.84
CA THR A 16 -8.88 -19.93 -28.64
C THR A 16 -7.89 -18.77 -28.66
N HIS A 17 -7.35 -18.44 -29.82
CA HIS A 17 -6.44 -17.31 -29.97
C HIS A 17 -7.17 -15.97 -29.79
N ARG A 18 -8.38 -15.84 -30.34
CA ARG A 18 -9.22 -14.65 -30.11
C ARG A 18 -9.61 -14.49 -28.65
N ALA A 19 -9.92 -15.59 -27.95
CA ALA A 19 -10.18 -15.58 -26.52
C ALA A 19 -8.97 -15.06 -25.73
N LYS A 20 -7.76 -15.58 -26.02
CA LYS A 20 -6.52 -15.12 -25.37
C LYS A 20 -6.28 -13.62 -25.55
N LEU A 21 -6.45 -13.09 -26.76
CA LEU A 21 -6.31 -11.66 -27.03
C LEU A 21 -7.33 -10.82 -26.25
N ALA A 22 -8.60 -11.28 -26.19
CA ALA A 22 -9.65 -10.58 -25.44
C ALA A 22 -9.32 -10.54 -23.94
N LEU A 23 -8.84 -11.64 -23.38
CA LEU A 23 -8.44 -11.72 -21.97
C LEU A 23 -7.23 -10.84 -21.68
N GLN A 24 -6.24 -10.80 -22.55
CA GLN A 24 -5.08 -9.90 -22.42
C GLN A 24 -5.50 -8.41 -22.44
N CYS A 25 -6.50 -8.04 -23.25
CA CYS A 25 -7.07 -6.68 -23.22
C CYS A 25 -7.79 -6.38 -21.90
N CYS A 26 -8.49 -7.36 -21.32
CA CYS A 26 -9.11 -7.20 -20.02
C CYS A 26 -8.06 -7.07 -18.90
N GLU A 27 -7.04 -7.92 -18.90
CA GLU A 27 -5.91 -7.85 -17.98
C GLU A 27 -5.27 -6.47 -18.00
N THR A 28 -4.90 -5.97 -19.19
CA THR A 28 -4.30 -4.62 -19.36
C THR A 28 -5.19 -3.50 -18.83
N ARG A 29 -6.51 -3.66 -18.87
CA ARG A 29 -7.47 -2.64 -18.39
C ARG A 29 -7.71 -2.73 -16.88
N HIS A 30 -7.79 -3.94 -16.35
CA HIS A 30 -8.32 -4.21 -15.01
C HIS A 30 -7.22 -4.52 -13.98
N ALA A 31 -6.09 -5.05 -14.43
CA ALA A 31 -4.92 -5.34 -13.64
C ALA A 31 -3.63 -4.95 -14.40
N PRO A 32 -3.46 -3.66 -14.76
CA PRO A 32 -2.21 -3.19 -15.37
C PRO A 32 -1.01 -3.30 -14.40
N ASP A 33 -1.28 -3.39 -13.10
CA ASP A 33 -0.32 -3.64 -12.04
C ASP A 33 -0.83 -4.81 -11.18
N SER A 34 -0.10 -5.92 -11.20
CA SER A 34 -0.44 -7.15 -10.47
C SER A 34 -0.43 -6.96 -8.95
N ARG A 35 0.22 -5.90 -8.48
CA ARG A 35 0.26 -5.52 -7.07
C ARG A 35 -1.04 -4.90 -6.58
N VAL A 36 -2.01 -4.61 -7.45
CA VAL A 36 -3.25 -3.90 -7.05
C VAL A 36 -4.49 -4.71 -7.41
N ALA A 37 -4.39 -5.53 -8.46
CA ALA A 37 -5.46 -6.42 -8.89
C ALA A 37 -4.91 -7.70 -9.52
N VAL A 38 -5.67 -8.77 -9.40
CA VAL A 38 -5.43 -10.06 -10.04
C VAL A 38 -6.38 -10.20 -11.22
N PHE A 39 -5.82 -10.51 -12.38
CA PHE A 39 -6.55 -10.93 -13.58
C PHE A 39 -5.72 -12.02 -14.28
N ASP A 40 -5.63 -13.19 -13.67
CA ASP A 40 -4.99 -14.36 -14.25
C ASP A 40 -6.07 -15.27 -14.83
N VAL A 41 -6.37 -15.10 -16.12
CA VAL A 41 -7.47 -15.82 -16.77
C VAL A 41 -6.97 -16.50 -18.02
N THR A 42 -7.15 -17.82 -18.08
CA THR A 42 -6.80 -18.64 -19.23
C THR A 42 -8.03 -19.38 -19.77
N PRO A 43 -8.19 -19.47 -21.10
CA PRO A 43 -9.23 -20.30 -21.69
C PRO A 43 -8.77 -21.76 -21.71
N ALA A 44 -9.48 -22.64 -21.02
CA ALA A 44 -9.31 -24.08 -21.09
C ALA A 44 -10.15 -24.65 -22.26
N GLY A 45 -9.54 -25.47 -23.13
CA GLY A 45 -10.18 -25.99 -24.34
C GLY A 45 -11.17 -27.13 -24.09
N ARG A 46 -12.42 -26.89 -24.51
CA ARG A 46 -13.59 -27.78 -24.78
C ARG A 46 -13.85 -28.97 -23.85
N GLU A 47 -14.94 -28.87 -23.08
CA GLU A 47 -15.80 -30.03 -22.87
C GLU A 47 -16.57 -30.40 -24.16
N SER A 48 -17.02 -31.65 -24.20
CA SER A 48 -17.35 -32.53 -25.33
C SER A 48 -18.27 -32.03 -26.46
N ASN A 49 -18.83 -30.81 -26.41
CA ASN A 49 -19.80 -30.30 -27.41
C ASN A 49 -19.32 -29.11 -28.24
N GLY A 50 -18.23 -28.48 -27.85
CA GLY A 50 -17.47 -27.63 -28.73
C GLY A 50 -17.86 -26.16 -28.92
N ASP A 51 -19.09 -25.79 -28.61
CA ASP A 51 -19.52 -24.38 -28.67
C ASP A 51 -19.26 -23.60 -27.38
N GLU A 52 -18.68 -24.26 -26.37
CA GLU A 52 -18.45 -23.69 -25.04
C GLU A 52 -16.95 -23.58 -24.73
N LEU A 53 -16.57 -22.45 -24.11
CA LEU A 53 -15.24 -22.21 -23.55
C LEU A 53 -15.33 -22.09 -22.03
N VAL A 54 -14.38 -22.68 -21.32
CA VAL A 54 -14.29 -22.57 -19.85
C VAL A 54 -13.11 -21.66 -19.51
N LEU A 55 -13.35 -20.64 -18.69
CA LEU A 55 -12.30 -19.78 -18.15
C LEU A 55 -11.82 -20.32 -16.81
N ARG A 56 -10.50 -20.37 -16.62
CA ARG A 56 -9.84 -20.81 -15.39
C ARG A 56 -8.78 -19.83 -14.93
N GLY A 57 -8.48 -19.86 -13.64
CA GLY A 57 -7.54 -18.97 -12.98
C GLY A 57 -8.23 -18.14 -11.89
N SER A 58 -7.79 -16.90 -11.68
CA SER A 58 -8.27 -16.04 -10.60
C SER A 58 -8.51 -14.61 -11.06
N VAL A 59 -9.50 -13.95 -10.47
CA VAL A 59 -9.78 -12.53 -10.66
C VAL A 59 -10.09 -11.84 -9.33
N SER A 60 -9.75 -10.56 -9.18
CA SER A 60 -10.02 -9.83 -7.94
C SER A 60 -11.52 -9.74 -7.60
N THR A 61 -12.38 -9.52 -8.60
CA THR A 61 -13.79 -9.20 -8.37
C THR A 61 -14.72 -9.95 -9.33
N SER A 62 -15.98 -10.13 -8.92
CA SER A 62 -17.05 -10.70 -9.74
C SER A 62 -17.33 -9.82 -10.97
N ARG A 63 -16.96 -8.54 -10.92
CA ARG A 63 -17.02 -7.66 -12.08
C ARG A 63 -15.97 -8.06 -13.12
N HIS A 64 -14.72 -8.30 -12.71
CA HIS A 64 -13.66 -8.78 -13.60
C HIS A 64 -14.02 -10.12 -14.22
N GLU A 65 -14.62 -11.04 -13.44
CA GLU A 65 -15.14 -12.31 -13.95
C GLU A 65 -16.17 -12.11 -15.09
N ARG A 66 -17.20 -11.27 -14.84
CA ARG A 66 -18.21 -10.97 -15.86
C ARG A 66 -17.61 -10.33 -17.11
N GLU A 67 -16.73 -9.33 -16.93
CA GLU A 67 -16.08 -8.64 -18.04
C GLU A 67 -15.16 -9.57 -18.85
N ALA A 68 -14.52 -10.56 -18.21
CA ALA A 68 -13.75 -11.61 -18.88
C ALA A 68 -14.64 -12.49 -19.77
N CYS A 69 -15.73 -13.03 -19.21
CA CYS A 69 -16.69 -13.83 -19.96
C CYS A 69 -17.26 -13.05 -21.14
N GLU A 70 -17.80 -11.85 -20.91
CA GLU A 70 -18.38 -11.01 -21.97
C GLU A 70 -17.38 -10.65 -23.08
N ALA A 71 -16.10 -10.46 -22.74
CA ALA A 71 -15.06 -10.17 -23.72
C ALA A 71 -14.77 -11.39 -24.60
N VAL A 72 -14.68 -12.59 -24.02
CA VAL A 72 -14.46 -13.83 -24.76
C VAL A 72 -15.65 -14.18 -25.65
N GLU A 73 -16.88 -14.05 -25.14
CA GLU A 73 -18.09 -14.30 -25.93
C GLU A 73 -18.17 -13.35 -27.14
N ARG A 74 -17.88 -12.05 -26.94
CA ARG A 74 -17.84 -11.06 -28.04
C ARG A 74 -16.75 -11.35 -29.07
N ALA A 75 -15.57 -11.78 -28.63
CA ALA A 75 -14.43 -12.02 -29.52
C ALA A 75 -14.52 -13.33 -30.29
N THR A 76 -15.24 -14.33 -29.75
CA THR A 76 -15.26 -15.69 -30.30
C THR A 76 -16.60 -16.12 -30.88
N GLY A 77 -17.70 -15.49 -30.45
CA GLY A 77 -19.07 -15.92 -30.75
C GLY A 77 -19.50 -17.20 -30.02
N ARG A 78 -18.71 -17.68 -29.05
CA ARG A 78 -18.98 -18.89 -28.25
C ARG A 78 -19.50 -18.52 -26.88
N THR A 79 -20.34 -19.38 -26.29
CA THR A 79 -20.75 -19.23 -24.89
C THR A 79 -19.59 -19.53 -23.97
N THR A 80 -19.53 -18.82 -22.84
CA THR A 80 -18.45 -18.97 -21.87
C THR A 80 -18.99 -19.37 -20.50
N THR A 81 -18.35 -20.36 -19.88
CA THR A 81 -18.57 -20.73 -18.49
C THR A 81 -17.33 -20.37 -17.67
N SER A 82 -17.56 -19.95 -16.42
CA SER A 82 -16.50 -19.55 -15.50
C SER A 82 -16.25 -20.64 -14.47
N ASP A 83 -14.98 -21.04 -14.35
CA ASP A 83 -14.40 -21.82 -13.27
C ASP A 83 -13.29 -20.97 -12.63
N LEU A 84 -13.56 -19.67 -12.48
CA LEU A 84 -12.65 -18.67 -11.94
C LEU A 84 -12.79 -18.55 -10.43
N THR A 85 -11.64 -18.43 -9.75
CA THR A 85 -11.61 -18.04 -8.35
C THR A 85 -11.78 -16.53 -8.24
N VAL A 86 -12.87 -16.08 -7.60
CA VAL A 86 -13.13 -14.67 -7.35
C VAL A 86 -12.63 -14.27 -5.96
N LEU A 87 -11.52 -13.52 -5.87
CA LEU A 87 -10.84 -13.26 -4.60
C LEU A 87 -11.71 -12.52 -3.58
N GLU A 88 -12.49 -11.52 -4.01
CA GLU A 88 -13.38 -10.78 -3.08
C GLU A 88 -14.35 -11.68 -2.31
N SER A 89 -14.71 -12.85 -2.87
CA SER A 89 -15.61 -13.81 -2.25
C SER A 89 -14.94 -14.69 -1.19
N LEU A 90 -13.60 -14.78 -1.23
CA LEU A 90 -12.79 -15.54 -0.28
C LEU A 90 -12.22 -14.69 0.85
N ARG A 91 -12.46 -13.38 0.80
CA ARG A 91 -11.87 -12.41 1.73
C ARG A 91 -12.17 -12.77 3.19
N THR A 92 -11.11 -13.04 3.93
CA THR A 92 -11.11 -13.12 5.39
C THR A 92 -10.16 -12.07 5.95
N GLU A 93 -10.33 -11.66 7.20
CA GLU A 93 -9.50 -10.63 7.81
C GLU A 93 -8.60 -11.27 8.87
N LYS A 94 -7.31 -10.94 8.84
CA LYS A 94 -6.30 -11.38 9.82
C LYS A 94 -5.50 -10.18 10.32
N THR A 95 -4.70 -10.40 11.35
CA THR A 95 -3.68 -9.45 11.80
C THR A 95 -2.29 -10.03 11.63
N VAL A 96 -1.33 -9.15 11.41
CA VAL A 96 0.10 -9.49 11.42
C VAL A 96 0.58 -9.64 12.87
N ALA A 97 1.34 -10.70 13.14
CA ALA A 97 1.85 -11.06 14.47
C ALA A 97 3.38 -10.99 14.60
N ARG A 98 4.10 -10.59 13.54
CA ARG A 98 5.55 -10.33 13.54
C ARG A 98 5.83 -8.85 13.41
N SER A 99 6.98 -8.42 13.94
CA SER A 99 7.43 -7.03 13.94
C SER A 99 7.35 -6.38 12.55
N VAL A 100 7.98 -7.03 11.56
CA VAL A 100 7.95 -6.65 10.15
C VAL A 100 7.80 -7.91 9.31
N VAL A 101 6.85 -7.92 8.38
CA VAL A 101 6.65 -9.04 7.45
C VAL A 101 6.86 -8.53 6.02
N PRO A 102 7.80 -9.12 5.26
CA PRO A 102 7.95 -8.81 3.85
C PRO A 102 6.73 -9.33 3.08
N VAL A 103 6.17 -8.48 2.22
CA VAL A 103 5.13 -8.86 1.27
C VAL A 103 5.80 -9.09 -0.07
N ARG A 104 5.64 -10.29 -0.63
CA ARG A 104 6.32 -10.74 -1.84
C ARG A 104 5.40 -10.73 -3.05
N GLY A 105 5.99 -10.53 -4.24
CA GLY A 105 5.26 -10.63 -5.51
C GLY A 105 4.76 -12.05 -5.80
N ASP A 106 5.55 -13.05 -5.39
CA ASP A 106 5.29 -14.47 -5.62
C ASP A 106 5.28 -15.26 -4.30
N ALA A 107 4.66 -16.44 -4.32
CA ALA A 107 4.51 -17.35 -3.18
C ALA A 107 5.77 -18.18 -2.93
N ASP A 108 6.92 -17.51 -2.80
CA ASP A 108 8.21 -18.16 -2.51
C ASP A 108 9.23 -17.19 -1.86
N ASP A 109 10.26 -17.75 -1.24
CA ASP A 109 11.28 -17.00 -0.50
C ASP A 109 12.18 -16.11 -1.37
N GLU A 110 12.26 -16.40 -2.67
CA GLU A 110 13.08 -15.66 -3.65
C GLU A 110 12.29 -14.55 -4.34
N GLY A 111 10.95 -14.54 -4.17
CA GLY A 111 10.05 -13.53 -4.69
C GLY A 111 10.44 -12.13 -4.23
N GLU A 112 10.40 -11.18 -5.17
CA GLU A 112 10.71 -9.77 -4.90
C GLU A 112 9.83 -9.22 -3.79
N GLN A 113 10.42 -8.54 -2.81
CA GLN A 113 9.68 -7.82 -1.80
C GLN A 113 9.05 -6.57 -2.42
N VAL A 114 7.71 -6.54 -2.49
CA VAL A 114 6.96 -5.42 -3.08
C VAL A 114 6.59 -4.34 -2.07
N THR A 115 6.37 -4.73 -0.80
CA THR A 115 6.13 -3.83 0.34
C THR A 115 6.41 -4.59 1.65
N GLN A 116 6.16 -3.95 2.79
CA GLN A 116 6.20 -4.57 4.11
C GLN A 116 4.88 -4.31 4.84
N VAL A 117 4.49 -5.23 5.72
CA VAL A 117 3.41 -5.00 6.68
C VAL A 117 3.92 -5.15 8.11
N LEU A 118 3.54 -4.19 8.95
CA LEU A 118 4.00 -4.11 10.33
C LEU A 118 3.09 -4.91 11.27
N TYR A 119 3.62 -5.24 12.44
CA TYR A 119 2.86 -5.84 13.53
C TYR A 119 1.51 -5.15 13.76
N GLY A 120 0.46 -5.94 14.00
CA GLY A 120 -0.88 -5.40 14.28
C GLY A 120 -1.60 -4.82 13.07
N ALA A 121 -1.00 -4.84 11.87
CA ALA A 121 -1.68 -4.46 10.64
C ALA A 121 -2.81 -5.44 10.32
N ARG A 122 -3.98 -4.91 9.95
CA ARG A 122 -5.10 -5.70 9.45
C ARG A 122 -4.86 -5.99 7.97
N VAL A 123 -4.91 -7.26 7.58
CA VAL A 123 -4.75 -7.70 6.19
C VAL A 123 -5.96 -8.52 5.77
N ALA A 124 -6.39 -8.33 4.53
CA ALA A 124 -7.38 -9.19 3.91
C ALA A 124 -6.66 -10.39 3.29
N VAL A 125 -7.00 -11.61 3.70
CA VAL A 125 -6.45 -12.86 3.17
C VAL A 125 -7.46 -13.48 2.21
N PHE A 126 -7.01 -13.92 1.04
CA PHE A 126 -7.89 -14.50 0.01
C PHE A 126 -7.69 -16.01 -0.12
N ASP A 127 -6.47 -16.46 -0.40
CA ASP A 127 -6.15 -17.87 -0.61
C ASP A 127 -4.71 -18.18 -0.20
N ARG A 128 -4.30 -19.43 -0.42
CA ARG A 128 -3.01 -19.97 0.03
C ARG A 128 -2.35 -20.80 -1.04
N ASP A 129 -1.03 -20.77 -1.05
CA ASP A 129 -0.17 -21.69 -1.80
C ASP A 129 0.94 -22.18 -0.88
N GLY A 130 0.83 -23.44 -0.44
CA GLY A 130 1.70 -23.99 0.60
C GLY A 130 1.67 -23.18 1.90
N ASP A 131 2.84 -22.68 2.30
CA ASP A 131 3.06 -21.88 3.50
C ASP A 131 2.82 -20.37 3.26
N TRP A 132 2.36 -19.98 2.07
CA TRP A 132 2.09 -18.60 1.70
C TRP A 132 0.60 -18.29 1.68
N ALA A 133 0.25 -17.09 2.14
CA ALA A 133 -1.08 -16.53 2.05
C ALA A 133 -1.06 -15.31 1.14
N ARG A 134 -1.99 -15.25 0.19
CA ARG A 134 -2.19 -14.04 -0.61
C ARG A 134 -3.00 -13.04 0.18
N VAL A 135 -2.44 -11.84 0.34
CA VAL A 135 -2.99 -10.77 1.14
C VAL A 135 -3.20 -9.49 0.34
N PHE A 136 -4.21 -8.73 0.72
CA PHE A 136 -4.32 -7.31 0.41
C PHE A 136 -4.00 -6.50 1.67
N THR A 137 -3.01 -5.65 1.54
CA THR A 137 -2.39 -4.90 2.62
C THR A 137 -3.09 -3.54 2.82
N PRO A 138 -2.94 -2.88 3.98
CA PRO A 138 -3.55 -1.57 4.23
C PRO A 138 -3.13 -0.47 3.24
N ASP A 139 -1.93 -0.56 2.71
CA ASP A 139 -1.36 0.33 1.70
C ASP A 139 -1.87 0.07 0.28
N GLY A 140 -2.79 -0.89 0.10
CA GLY A 140 -3.45 -1.16 -1.17
C GLY A 140 -2.69 -2.12 -2.08
N TYR A 141 -1.70 -2.82 -1.53
CA TYR A 141 -0.87 -3.78 -2.24
C TYR A 141 -1.40 -5.20 -2.07
N LEU A 142 -1.24 -6.01 -3.11
CA LEU A 142 -1.59 -7.40 -3.21
C LEU A 142 -0.30 -8.18 -3.35
N GLY A 143 -0.12 -9.19 -2.53
CA GLY A 143 1.10 -10.00 -2.53
C GLY A 143 1.00 -11.16 -1.57
N TRP A 144 2.13 -11.79 -1.28
CA TRP A 144 2.22 -13.03 -0.51
C TRP A 144 3.01 -12.82 0.77
N VAL A 145 2.50 -13.40 1.86
CA VAL A 145 3.17 -13.43 3.16
C VAL A 145 3.18 -14.84 3.71
N ASP A 146 4.14 -15.14 4.59
CA ASP A 146 4.17 -16.39 5.33
C ASP A 146 2.92 -16.53 6.22
N VAL A 147 2.28 -17.70 6.20
CA VAL A 147 1.06 -17.98 6.97
C VAL A 147 1.31 -17.89 8.48
N ASP A 148 2.50 -18.26 8.96
CA ASP A 148 2.87 -18.21 10.38
C ASP A 148 3.12 -16.77 10.87
N ALA A 149 3.14 -15.79 9.96
CA ALA A 149 3.17 -14.38 10.30
C ALA A 149 1.77 -13.81 10.61
N LEU A 150 0.70 -14.58 10.38
CA LEU A 150 -0.69 -14.16 10.54
C LEU A 150 -1.33 -14.76 11.79
N ALA A 151 -2.17 -13.97 12.46
CA ALA A 151 -2.98 -14.39 13.60
C ALA A 151 -4.47 -14.01 13.41
N GLU A 152 -5.33 -14.66 14.19
CA GLU A 152 -6.72 -14.21 14.34
C GLU A 152 -6.75 -12.83 15.00
N MET A 153 -7.73 -12.02 14.62
CA MET A 153 -7.96 -10.75 15.31
C MET A 153 -8.80 -10.98 16.56
N GLU A 154 -8.21 -10.72 17.72
CA GLU A 154 -8.93 -10.71 18.99
C GLU A 154 -9.55 -9.35 19.31
N VAL A 155 -8.94 -8.27 18.81
CA VAL A 155 -9.39 -6.89 19.00
C VAL A 155 -9.62 -6.22 17.66
N GLU A 156 -10.84 -5.78 17.40
CA GLU A 156 -11.20 -5.11 16.14
C GLU A 156 -11.01 -3.59 16.18
N ASP A 157 -11.46 -2.97 17.27
CA ASP A 157 -11.44 -1.52 17.45
C ASP A 157 -10.11 -1.03 18.01
N ALA A 158 -9.56 0.02 17.42
CA ALA A 158 -8.41 0.76 17.95
C ALA A 158 -8.85 2.18 18.30
N ASN A 159 -8.43 2.66 19.48
CA ASN A 159 -8.68 4.02 19.95
C ASN A 159 -7.38 4.75 20.32
N ALA A 160 -6.24 4.08 20.15
CA ALA A 160 -4.92 4.58 20.45
C ALA A 160 -3.93 4.09 19.38
N VAL A 161 -2.72 4.63 19.42
CA VAL A 161 -1.63 4.30 18.53
C VAL A 161 -0.33 4.27 19.31
N VAL A 162 0.60 3.44 18.86
CA VAL A 162 1.98 3.47 19.30
C VAL A 162 2.62 4.73 18.71
N ALA A 163 3.00 5.69 19.55
CA ALA A 163 3.68 6.91 19.13
C ALA A 163 5.20 6.72 19.04
N ARG A 164 5.75 5.84 19.88
CA ARG A 164 7.18 5.48 19.90
C ARG A 164 7.32 3.98 19.99
N ASP A 165 8.36 3.45 19.37
CA ASP A 165 8.57 2.01 19.34
C ASP A 165 8.59 1.40 20.74
N THR A 166 7.96 0.23 20.83
CA THR A 166 7.87 -0.54 22.06
C THR A 166 8.05 -2.02 21.74
N THR A 167 7.94 -2.88 22.74
CA THR A 167 8.11 -4.33 22.58
C THR A 167 6.96 -5.07 23.22
N THR A 168 6.46 -6.11 22.55
CA THR A 168 5.48 -7.02 23.12
C THR A 168 6.06 -7.80 24.30
N THR A 169 5.19 -8.45 25.08
CA THR A 169 5.65 -9.34 26.16
C THR A 169 6.45 -10.53 25.60
N GLU A 170 6.17 -10.94 24.36
CA GLU A 170 6.86 -12.00 23.64
C GLU A 170 8.16 -11.55 22.94
N GLY A 171 8.51 -10.26 23.00
CA GLY A 171 9.77 -9.74 22.46
C GLY A 171 9.71 -9.25 21.01
N GLU A 172 8.53 -9.13 20.40
CA GLU A 172 8.35 -8.52 19.08
C GLU A 172 8.41 -6.99 19.20
N THR A 173 9.15 -6.34 18.31
CA THR A 173 9.17 -4.88 18.20
C THR A 173 7.84 -4.40 17.62
N VAL A 174 7.20 -3.46 18.30
CA VAL A 174 5.99 -2.79 17.82
C VAL A 174 6.37 -1.37 17.47
N TYR A 175 6.41 -1.09 16.17
CA TYR A 175 6.79 0.22 15.68
C TYR A 175 5.69 1.26 15.88
N ALA A 176 6.10 2.52 15.92
CA ALA A 176 5.20 3.66 15.85
C ALA A 176 4.18 3.52 14.70
N GLY A 177 2.99 4.09 14.88
CA GLY A 177 1.87 3.98 13.95
C GLY A 177 1.06 2.69 14.09
N THR A 178 1.48 1.75 14.95
CA THR A 178 0.70 0.53 15.20
C THR A 178 -0.58 0.86 15.96
N PRO A 179 -1.77 0.53 15.41
CA PRO A 179 -3.04 0.79 16.08
C PRO A 179 -3.23 -0.18 17.26
N CYS A 180 -3.71 0.35 18.38
CA CYS A 180 -4.00 -0.42 19.58
C CYS A 180 -5.24 0.09 20.31
N LYS A 181 -5.70 -0.69 21.29
CA LYS A 181 -6.81 -0.33 22.16
C LYS A 181 -6.32 -0.09 23.58
N VAL A 182 -6.71 1.02 24.15
CA VAL A 182 -6.51 1.36 25.56
C VAL A 182 -7.88 1.36 26.25
N GLU A 183 -8.02 0.54 27.30
CA GLU A 183 -9.29 0.33 28.00
C GLU A 183 -9.58 1.38 29.08
N ASP A 184 -8.54 1.93 29.71
CA ASP A 184 -8.65 2.90 30.82
C ASP A 184 -8.05 4.27 30.45
N ASP A 185 -8.63 5.36 30.98
CA ASP A 185 -8.16 6.73 30.71
C ASP A 185 -6.78 7.06 31.31
N THR A 186 -6.19 6.13 32.07
CA THR A 186 -4.82 6.23 32.56
C THR A 186 -3.78 5.72 31.56
N GLU A 187 -4.21 5.24 30.38
CA GLU A 187 -3.36 4.72 29.30
C GLU A 187 -2.37 3.63 29.72
N THR A 188 -2.63 2.92 30.82
CA THR A 188 -1.62 2.06 31.45
C THR A 188 -1.33 0.78 30.69
N THR A 189 -2.26 0.30 29.87
CA THR A 189 -2.12 -0.94 29.10
C THR A 189 -2.75 -0.78 27.72
N ALA A 190 -1.97 -1.05 26.68
CA ALA A 190 -2.46 -1.22 25.33
C ALA A 190 -2.71 -2.70 25.03
N VAL A 191 -3.78 -2.97 24.28
CA VAL A 191 -4.12 -4.28 23.72
C VAL A 191 -4.04 -4.17 22.20
N PHE A 192 -3.22 -5.01 21.57
CA PHE A 192 -3.09 -5.06 20.12
C PHE A 192 -4.13 -5.98 19.49
N ARG A 193 -4.26 -5.92 18.16
CA ARG A 193 -5.21 -6.77 17.41
C ARG A 193 -4.99 -8.26 17.64
N THR A 194 -3.77 -8.66 17.91
CA THR A 194 -3.33 -10.03 18.26
C THR A 194 -3.82 -10.50 19.63
N GLY A 195 -4.36 -9.61 20.47
CA GLY A 195 -4.70 -9.90 21.87
C GLY A 195 -3.55 -9.65 22.86
N GLU A 196 -2.32 -9.44 22.35
CA GLU A 196 -1.14 -9.11 23.13
C GLU A 196 -1.35 -7.81 23.92
N ARG A 197 -0.85 -7.81 25.16
CA ARG A 197 -0.96 -6.69 26.08
C ARG A 197 0.41 -6.14 26.41
N VAL A 198 0.55 -4.83 26.32
CA VAL A 198 1.77 -4.11 26.66
C VAL A 198 1.43 -2.98 27.63
N ALA A 199 2.17 -2.90 28.73
CA ALA A 199 2.09 -1.76 29.62
C ALA A 199 2.63 -0.53 28.88
N SER A 200 1.86 0.56 28.84
CA SER A 200 2.34 1.80 28.21
C SER A 200 3.43 2.39 29.09
N ALA A 201 4.67 2.24 28.64
CA ALA A 201 5.81 2.92 29.24
C ALA A 201 5.92 4.33 28.64
N ASP A 202 6.12 5.33 29.51
CA ASP A 202 6.65 6.66 29.16
C ASP A 202 6.09 7.32 27.88
N GLY A 203 4.78 7.24 27.66
CA GLY A 203 4.10 7.89 26.52
C GLY A 203 4.32 7.21 25.16
N ALA A 204 4.78 5.96 25.15
CA ALA A 204 4.93 5.19 23.91
C ALA A 204 3.60 4.86 23.23
N ILE A 205 2.48 4.85 23.98
CA ILE A 205 1.13 4.75 23.45
C ILE A 205 0.38 6.02 23.80
N GLN A 206 -0.36 6.56 22.83
CA GLN A 206 -1.23 7.71 23.01
C GLN A 206 -2.53 7.54 22.23
N ARG A 207 -3.60 8.17 22.72
CA ARG A 207 -4.74 8.49 21.86
C ARG A 207 -4.37 9.62 20.90
N PRO A 208 -4.61 9.49 19.58
CA PRO A 208 -4.42 10.60 18.65
C PRO A 208 -5.22 11.83 19.12
N PRO A 209 -4.68 13.05 18.95
CA PRO A 209 -5.40 14.26 19.29
C PRO A 209 -6.69 14.36 18.46
N GLU A 210 -7.77 14.89 19.06
CA GLU A 210 -9.05 15.07 18.34
C GLU A 210 -8.94 16.06 17.18
N ASN A 211 -8.06 17.05 17.30
CA ASN A 211 -7.77 18.07 16.28
C ASN A 211 -6.25 18.24 16.16
N PRO A 212 -5.55 17.37 15.42
CA PRO A 212 -4.12 17.50 15.20
C PRO A 212 -3.79 18.80 14.47
N THR A 213 -2.64 19.36 14.80
CA THR A 213 -2.07 20.56 14.19
C THR A 213 -0.81 20.21 13.39
N GLY A 214 -0.39 21.12 12.52
CA GLY A 214 0.87 20.99 11.78
C GLY A 214 2.09 20.76 12.68
N ASP A 215 2.09 21.38 13.86
CA ASP A 215 3.17 21.22 14.83
C ASP A 215 3.19 19.81 15.44
N ASP A 216 2.02 19.18 15.65
CA ASP A 216 1.95 17.78 16.13
C ASP A 216 2.51 16.79 15.09
N ILE A 217 2.32 17.08 13.79
CA ILE A 217 2.95 16.30 12.71
C ILE A 217 4.47 16.44 12.77
N VAL A 218 4.94 17.70 12.84
CA VAL A 218 6.37 18.03 12.87
C VAL A 218 7.07 17.45 14.10
N GLU A 219 6.40 17.38 15.26
CA GLU A 219 6.94 16.75 16.45
C GLU A 219 7.30 15.28 16.19
N ILE A 220 6.38 14.49 15.63
CA ILE A 220 6.62 13.10 15.27
C ILE A 220 7.70 13.00 14.20
N THR A 221 7.64 13.84 13.16
CA THR A 221 8.64 13.85 12.08
C THR A 221 10.06 14.05 12.62
N ARG A 222 10.24 14.91 13.63
CA ARG A 222 11.55 15.21 14.22
C ARG A 222 12.13 14.03 15.00
N GLU A 223 11.32 13.11 15.49
CA GLU A 223 11.82 11.90 16.17
C GLU A 223 12.61 10.98 15.23
N TYR A 224 12.38 11.09 13.91
CA TYR A 224 13.07 10.30 12.89
C TYR A 224 14.35 10.95 12.36
N LEU A 225 14.75 12.13 12.84
CA LEU A 225 15.97 12.79 12.36
C LEU A 225 17.20 11.89 12.57
N GLY A 226 17.92 11.64 11.47
CA GLY A 226 19.09 10.76 11.45
C GLY A 226 18.79 9.27 11.22
N THR A 227 17.52 8.84 11.14
CA THR A 227 17.17 7.48 10.70
C THR A 227 17.70 7.25 9.28
N GLU A 228 18.27 6.07 9.03
CA GLU A 228 18.83 5.70 7.73
C GLU A 228 17.75 5.67 6.65
N TYR A 229 18.09 6.13 5.44
CA TYR A 229 17.20 6.03 4.29
C TYR A 229 17.13 4.58 3.81
N ASP A 230 15.92 4.02 3.77
CA ASP A 230 15.66 2.69 3.20
C ASP A 230 14.48 2.74 2.25
N TRP A 231 14.68 2.30 1.00
CA TRP A 231 13.65 2.32 -0.03
C TRP A 231 12.53 1.34 0.32
N GLY A 232 11.30 1.83 0.47
CA GLY A 232 10.19 1.01 0.95
C GLY A 232 10.07 0.97 2.48
N GLY A 233 11.04 1.54 3.21
CA GLY A 233 11.05 1.57 4.67
C GLY A 233 9.94 2.44 5.27
N MET A 234 9.41 2.00 6.41
CA MET A 234 8.32 2.67 7.16
C MET A 234 8.59 2.74 8.67
N THR A 235 9.80 2.40 9.12
CA THR A 235 10.12 2.21 10.54
C THR A 235 11.31 3.06 10.97
N SER A 236 11.59 3.08 12.27
CA SER A 236 12.76 3.74 12.84
C SER A 236 14.10 3.08 12.47
N ASP A 237 14.08 1.82 12.01
CA ASP A 237 15.25 1.07 11.54
C ASP A 237 15.64 1.45 10.09
N GLY A 238 14.73 2.10 9.36
CA GLY A 238 14.91 2.50 7.96
C GLY A 238 13.62 3.06 7.39
N ILE A 239 13.71 4.23 6.75
CA ILE A 239 12.52 4.94 6.26
C ILE A 239 12.74 5.65 4.93
N ASP A 240 11.74 5.60 4.04
CA ASP A 240 11.73 6.43 2.84
C ASP A 240 10.91 7.71 3.01
N CYS A 241 10.92 8.55 1.98
CA CYS A 241 10.30 9.87 2.00
C CYS A 241 8.79 9.81 2.28
N SER A 242 8.10 8.91 1.60
CA SER A 242 6.65 8.71 1.76
C SER A 242 6.27 7.95 3.02
N GLY A 243 7.14 7.07 3.53
CA GLY A 243 7.03 6.40 4.82
C GLY A 243 7.12 7.39 5.97
N LEU A 244 8.02 8.39 5.88
CA LEU A 244 8.13 9.47 6.86
C LEU A 244 6.86 10.33 6.92
N ALA A 245 6.31 10.69 5.76
CA ALA A 245 5.01 11.37 5.68
C ALA A 245 3.90 10.51 6.29
N TRP A 246 3.84 9.24 5.91
CA TRP A 246 2.84 8.30 6.39
C TRP A 246 2.86 8.17 7.91
N ILE A 247 4.02 7.98 8.53
CA ILE A 247 4.10 7.73 9.97
C ILE A 247 3.77 8.99 10.79
N SER A 248 4.26 10.15 10.34
CA SER A 248 4.04 11.44 11.01
C SER A 248 2.56 11.79 11.11
N TYR A 249 1.80 11.49 10.05
CA TYR A 249 0.35 11.68 10.01
C TYR A 249 -0.42 10.57 10.74
N ARG A 250 0.03 9.31 10.63
CA ARG A 250 -0.65 8.16 11.21
C ARG A 250 -0.69 8.19 12.74
N VAL A 251 0.41 8.58 13.39
CA VAL A 251 0.46 8.75 14.86
C VAL A 251 -0.50 9.85 15.32
N ASN A 252 -0.79 10.82 14.46
CA ASN A 252 -1.74 11.90 14.68
C ASN A 252 -3.16 11.57 14.19
N GLY A 253 -3.43 10.31 13.82
CA GLY A 253 -4.78 9.83 13.49
C GLY A 253 -5.20 10.00 12.04
N LEU A 254 -4.33 10.51 11.16
CA LEU A 254 -4.60 10.62 9.72
C LEU A 254 -3.93 9.48 8.95
N VAL A 255 -4.73 8.71 8.23
CA VAL A 255 -4.22 7.62 7.38
C VAL A 255 -3.91 8.16 5.99
N LEU A 256 -2.64 8.13 5.61
CA LEU A 256 -2.19 8.45 4.26
C LEU A 256 -2.05 7.18 3.41
N PRO A 257 -2.20 7.28 2.08
CA PRO A 257 -1.68 6.27 1.17
C PRO A 257 -0.16 6.10 1.33
N ARG A 258 0.37 4.95 0.93
CA ARG A 258 1.81 4.64 1.08
C ARG A 258 2.70 5.41 0.11
N ASP A 259 2.23 5.66 -1.10
CA ASP A 259 3.05 6.22 -2.17
C ASP A 259 2.89 7.74 -2.28
N ALA A 260 4.01 8.45 -2.50
CA ALA A 260 4.03 9.91 -2.68
C ALA A 260 3.09 10.39 -3.82
N ASP A 261 2.98 9.60 -4.89
CA ASP A 261 2.10 9.90 -6.03
C ASP A 261 0.61 9.87 -5.66
N GLN A 262 0.23 9.05 -4.68
CA GLN A 262 -1.13 9.03 -4.16
C GLN A 262 -1.33 10.12 -3.10
N GLN A 263 -0.33 10.36 -2.26
CA GLN A 263 -0.35 11.40 -1.23
C GLN A 263 -0.53 12.81 -1.84
N ARG A 264 0.06 13.11 -3.00
CA ARG A 264 -0.11 14.43 -3.66
C ARG A 264 -1.52 14.74 -4.16
N ALA A 265 -2.40 13.74 -4.20
CA ALA A 265 -3.82 13.93 -4.52
C ALA A 265 -4.68 14.24 -3.29
N MET A 266 -4.10 14.18 -2.08
CA MET A 266 -4.77 14.44 -0.81
C MET A 266 -4.73 15.94 -0.46
N GLY A 267 -5.68 16.36 0.37
CA GLY A 267 -5.70 17.71 0.95
C GLY A 267 -5.97 18.84 -0.05
N GLU A 268 -5.78 20.07 0.42
CA GLU A 268 -5.93 21.29 -0.36
C GLU A 268 -4.59 21.75 -0.93
N SER A 269 -4.60 22.45 -2.07
CA SER A 269 -3.38 23.03 -2.66
C SER A 269 -2.91 24.23 -1.83
N VAL A 270 -1.60 24.34 -1.62
CA VAL A 270 -0.97 25.45 -0.89
C VAL A 270 0.04 26.15 -1.80
N GLU A 271 0.03 27.48 -1.78
CA GLU A 271 1.04 28.30 -2.44
C GLU A 271 2.35 28.27 -1.63
N ARG A 272 3.48 28.30 -2.32
CA ARG A 272 4.81 28.21 -1.67
C ARG A 272 5.04 29.26 -0.58
N ASP A 273 4.55 30.48 -0.77
CA ASP A 273 4.72 31.56 0.21
C ASP A 273 3.82 31.40 1.46
N ASP A 274 2.87 30.45 1.43
CA ASP A 274 1.89 30.19 2.48
C ASP A 274 2.15 28.86 3.23
N LEU A 275 3.35 28.28 3.07
CA LEU A 275 3.75 27.03 3.72
C LEU A 275 3.73 27.13 5.25
N ARG A 276 3.15 26.12 5.88
CA ARG A 276 3.02 25.96 7.32
C ARG A 276 3.58 24.61 7.77
N PRO A 277 3.92 24.47 9.07
CA PRO A 277 4.25 23.19 9.66
C PRO A 277 3.26 22.10 9.24
N GLY A 278 3.79 20.93 8.86
CA GLY A 278 2.99 19.77 8.47
C GLY A 278 2.61 19.72 6.99
N ASP A 279 2.64 20.82 6.23
CA ASP A 279 2.31 20.78 4.79
C ASP A 279 3.24 19.80 4.05
N LEU A 280 2.68 19.01 3.14
CA LEU A 280 3.47 18.09 2.32
C LEU A 280 3.99 18.80 1.08
N LEU A 281 5.29 18.74 0.84
CA LEU A 281 5.98 19.30 -0.33
C LEU A 281 6.30 18.19 -1.30
N PHE A 282 5.94 18.35 -2.57
CA PHE A 282 6.15 17.31 -3.59
C PHE A 282 7.14 17.75 -4.65
N PHE A 283 7.96 16.78 -5.05
CA PHE A 283 8.95 16.86 -6.12
C PHE A 283 8.81 15.58 -6.99
N PRO A 284 9.45 15.50 -8.16
CA PRO A 284 9.39 14.31 -9.00
C PRO A 284 9.82 13.05 -8.23
N GLY A 285 8.83 12.19 -7.92
CA GLY A 285 9.04 10.93 -7.18
C GLY A 285 9.43 11.09 -5.70
N HIS A 286 9.24 12.26 -5.10
CA HIS A 286 9.69 12.54 -3.72
C HIS A 286 8.69 13.41 -2.95
N VAL A 287 8.67 13.25 -1.62
CA VAL A 287 7.84 14.04 -0.71
C VAL A 287 8.64 14.48 0.52
N ALA A 288 8.37 15.69 1.01
CA ALA A 288 8.92 16.23 2.24
C ALA A 288 7.81 16.82 3.12
N ILE A 289 8.10 17.07 4.40
CA ILE A 289 7.19 17.67 5.36
C ILE A 289 7.72 19.05 5.73
N SER A 290 6.92 20.09 5.49
CA SER A 290 7.25 21.47 5.79
C SER A 290 7.38 21.69 7.30
N LEU A 291 8.39 22.45 7.70
CA LEU A 291 8.52 23.02 9.04
C LEU A 291 7.92 24.43 9.13
N GLY A 292 7.30 24.91 8.05
CA GLY A 292 6.89 26.30 7.84
C GLY A 292 8.01 27.15 7.23
N GLY A 293 7.62 28.19 6.49
CA GLY A 293 8.59 29.00 5.74
C GLY A 293 9.32 28.15 4.71
N ASP A 294 10.65 28.26 4.68
CA ASP A 294 11.51 27.59 3.68
C ASP A 294 12.14 26.28 4.17
N GLU A 295 11.96 25.88 5.43
CA GLU A 295 12.57 24.65 5.97
C GLU A 295 11.65 23.44 5.84
N TYR A 296 12.23 22.27 5.59
CA TYR A 296 11.50 21.01 5.48
C TYR A 296 12.34 19.83 5.98
N VAL A 297 11.65 18.77 6.43
CA VAL A 297 12.24 17.48 6.79
C VAL A 297 11.89 16.45 5.72
N HIS A 298 12.84 15.60 5.37
CA HIS A 298 12.63 14.48 4.46
C HIS A 298 13.62 13.34 4.71
N ALA A 299 13.21 12.11 4.38
CA ALA A 299 14.14 10.99 4.23
C ALA A 299 14.74 11.05 2.83
N TYR A 300 16.03 11.33 2.72
CA TYR A 300 16.65 11.69 1.44
C TYR A 300 17.83 10.80 1.10
N GLY A 301 17.70 10.03 0.02
CA GLY A 301 18.75 9.13 -0.44
C GLY A 301 20.09 9.82 -0.72
N GLY A 302 20.08 11.11 -1.11
CA GLY A 302 21.32 11.89 -1.28
C GLY A 302 22.08 12.18 0.02
N ALA A 303 21.41 12.08 1.17
CA ALA A 303 22.00 12.18 2.50
C ALA A 303 22.05 10.82 3.24
N GLU A 304 21.53 9.75 2.63
CA GLU A 304 21.37 8.41 3.22
C GLU A 304 20.62 8.41 4.58
N ALA A 305 19.86 9.46 4.88
CA ALA A 305 19.20 9.65 6.16
C ALA A 305 18.02 10.64 6.10
N VAL A 306 17.27 10.72 7.21
CA VAL A 306 16.30 11.79 7.47
C VAL A 306 17.02 13.06 7.92
N VAL A 307 16.83 14.15 7.18
CA VAL A 307 17.54 15.42 7.38
C VAL A 307 16.61 16.63 7.24
N ILE A 308 17.05 17.78 7.76
CA ILE A 308 16.42 19.09 7.51
C ILE A 308 17.19 19.79 6.39
N ASN A 309 16.45 20.26 5.41
CA ASN A 309 16.98 21.10 4.33
C ASN A 309 16.10 22.34 4.14
N SER A 310 16.55 23.24 3.27
CA SER A 310 15.87 24.50 3.01
C SER A 310 15.68 24.76 1.52
N LEU A 311 14.60 25.47 1.20
CA LEU A 311 14.32 26.06 -0.11
C LEU A 311 14.92 27.47 -0.26
N ASP A 312 15.52 28.04 0.78
CA ASP A 312 16.15 29.37 0.76
C ASP A 312 17.59 29.28 0.23
N PRO A 313 17.93 29.95 -0.89
CA PRO A 313 19.29 29.96 -1.44
C PRO A 313 20.36 30.56 -0.52
N GLU A 314 19.99 31.31 0.51
CA GLU A 314 20.93 31.86 1.50
C GLU A 314 21.22 30.89 2.66
N SER A 315 20.50 29.75 2.74
CA SER A 315 20.68 28.75 3.79
C SER A 315 21.86 27.81 3.54
N ASP A 316 22.59 27.46 4.60
CA ASP A 316 23.66 26.45 4.56
C ASP A 316 23.13 25.03 4.21
N SER A 317 21.83 24.79 4.43
CA SER A 317 21.15 23.51 4.15
C SER A 317 20.36 23.52 2.83
N TYR A 318 20.59 24.52 1.97
CA TYR A 318 19.93 24.66 0.68
C TYR A 318 20.28 23.53 -0.30
N ILE A 319 19.27 22.97 -0.96
CA ILE A 319 19.45 21.99 -2.05
C ILE A 319 18.87 22.57 -3.36
N PRO A 320 19.72 23.13 -4.24
CA PRO A 320 19.26 23.76 -5.48
C PRO A 320 18.39 22.84 -6.36
N ASP A 321 18.81 21.58 -6.50
CA ASP A 321 18.12 20.60 -7.31
C ASP A 321 16.70 20.30 -6.83
N LEU A 322 16.43 20.41 -5.53
CA LEU A 322 15.08 20.20 -4.98
C LEU A 322 14.25 21.47 -5.14
N ASP A 323 14.83 22.63 -4.89
CA ASP A 323 14.14 23.91 -5.08
C ASP A 323 13.65 24.08 -6.53
N GLU A 324 14.52 23.82 -7.51
CA GLU A 324 14.19 23.89 -8.94
C GLU A 324 13.11 22.88 -9.36
N LYS A 325 12.98 21.76 -8.62
CA LYS A 325 12.04 20.68 -8.90
C LYS A 325 10.79 20.71 -8.04
N PHE A 326 10.57 21.76 -7.24
CA PHE A 326 9.35 21.90 -6.45
C PHE A 326 8.11 21.90 -7.36
N GLU A 327 7.21 20.94 -7.19
CA GLU A 327 6.03 20.79 -8.04
C GLU A 327 4.79 21.44 -7.42
N LEU A 328 4.48 21.09 -6.15
CA LEU A 328 3.30 21.56 -5.44
C LEU A 328 3.41 21.31 -3.93
N ALA A 329 2.54 21.95 -3.16
CA ALA A 329 2.33 21.65 -1.75
C ALA A 329 0.86 21.30 -1.43
N ARG A 330 0.66 20.44 -0.43
CA ARG A 330 -0.65 20.01 0.07
C ARG A 330 -0.79 20.23 1.57
N ARG A 331 -1.94 20.78 1.98
CA ARG A 331 -2.35 20.88 3.39
C ARG A 331 -3.47 19.91 3.70
N LEU A 332 -3.27 19.11 4.74
CA LEU A 332 -4.23 18.09 5.17
C LEU A 332 -4.91 18.46 6.49
N ILE A 333 -4.32 19.39 7.27
CA ILE A 333 -4.79 19.88 8.57
C ILE A 333 -4.61 21.40 8.68
#